data_AF-A0A7K4HDM1-F1
#
_entry.id   AF-A0A7K4HDM1-F1
#
_cell.length_a   1.000
_cell.length_b   1.000
_cell.length_c   1.000
_cell.angle_alpha   90.00
_cell.angle_beta   90.00
_cell.angle_gamma   90.00
#
_symmetry.space_group_name_H-M   'P 1'
#
loop_
_entity.id
_entity.type
_entity.pdbx_description
1 polymer ?
#
loop_
_entity_poly.entity_id
_entity_poly.type
_entity_poly.pdbx_seq_one_letter_code
_entity_poly.pdbx_strand_id
1 'polypeptide(L)' 'MAWGGSLNKEGSNHLRNLREVDNILKFLEGFKRKLNEKEKQKIADAINIIVNHYSKEKKDENKT' A
#
# COMPACT_ATOMS: atom_id res chain seq x y z
N MET A 1 13.91 -4.71 32.64
CA MET A 1 12.47 -4.81 32.29
C MET A 1 12.25 -4.19 30.92
N ALA A 2 12.31 -4.98 29.85
CA ALA A 2 12.16 -4.49 28.47
C ALA A 2 10.69 -4.62 28.03
N TRP A 3 9.85 -3.70 28.47
CA TRP A 3 8.43 -3.60 28.07
C TRP A 3 8.21 -2.74 26.81
N GLY A 4 9.19 -2.66 25.90
CA GLY A 4 9.12 -1.78 24.73
C GLY A 4 9.32 -2.47 23.37
N GLY A 5 9.67 -3.76 23.33
CA GLY A 5 10.11 -4.42 22.09
C GLY A 5 9.00 -4.97 21.20
N SER A 6 7.84 -5.35 21.78
CA SER A 6 6.78 -6.04 21.03
C SER A 6 5.83 -5.09 20.30
N LEU A 7 5.41 -3.99 20.97
CA LEU A 7 4.53 -2.97 20.38
C LEU A 7 5.15 -2.27 19.16
N ASN A 8 6.48 -2.21 19.09
CA ASN A 8 7.18 -1.52 18.02
C ASN A 8 7.32 -2.37 16.74
N LYS A 9 7.20 -3.70 16.83
CA LYS A 9 7.36 -4.59 15.66
C LYS A 9 6.18 -4.48 14.70
N GLU A 10 4.95 -4.52 15.20
CA GLU A 10 3.74 -4.41 14.38
C GLU A 10 3.63 -3.04 13.70
N GLY A 11 3.82 -1.96 14.45
CA GLY A 11 3.85 -0.60 13.90
C GLY A 11 5.00 -0.39 12.89
N SER A 12 6.20 -0.92 13.17
CA SER A 12 7.33 -0.84 12.23
C SER A 12 7.11 -1.67 10.96
N ASN A 13 6.47 -2.83 11.07
CA ASN A 13 6.12 -3.67 9.93
C ASN A 13 5.05 -2.99 9.07
N HIS A 14 4.05 -2.37 9.68
CA HIS A 14 3.03 -1.60 8.96
C HIS A 14 3.67 -0.43 8.18
N LEU A 15 4.54 0.36 8.81
CA LEU A 15 5.27 1.44 8.13
C LEU A 15 6.17 0.93 6.99
N ARG A 16 6.79 -0.24 7.16
CA ARG A 16 7.59 -0.88 6.12
C ARG A 16 6.73 -1.28 4.93
N ASN A 17 5.59 -1.92 5.18
CA ASN A 17 4.65 -2.33 4.14
C ASN A 17 4.12 -1.10 3.38
N LEU A 18 3.77 -0.01 4.08
CA LEU A 18 3.34 1.24 3.43
C LEU A 18 4.42 1.83 2.50
N ARG A 19 5.70 1.80 2.90
CA ARG A 19 6.81 2.23 2.03
C ARG A 19 6.97 1.35 0.81
N GLU A 20 6.86 0.04 0.98
CA GLU A 20 6.94 -0.91 -0.13
C GLU A 20 5.80 -0.69 -1.13
N VAL A 21 4.58 -0.44 -0.64
CA VAL A 21 3.41 -0.10 -1.47
C VAL A 21 3.63 1.21 -2.23
N ASP A 22 4.13 2.26 -1.58
CA ASP A 22 4.42 3.55 -2.23
C ASP A 22 5.42 3.38 -3.40
N ASN A 23 6.45 2.55 -3.22
CA ASN A 23 7.40 2.23 -4.29
C ASN A 23 6.74 1.49 -5.46
N ILE A 24 5.86 0.53 -5.17
CA ILE A 24 5.11 -0.21 -6.20
C ILE A 24 4.20 0.75 -6.97
N LEU A 25 3.48 1.64 -6.29
CA LEU A 25 2.58 2.60 -6.93
C LEU A 25 3.35 3.54 -7.87
N LYS A 26 4.47 4.10 -7.42
CA LYS A 26 5.35 4.94 -8.25
C LYS A 26 5.86 4.20 -9.48
N PHE A 27 6.25 2.93 -9.32
CA PHE A 27 6.66 2.10 -10.45
C PHE A 27 5.51 1.90 -11.44
N LEU A 28 4.31 1.54 -10.97
CA LEU A 28 3.14 1.31 -11.81
C LEU A 28 2.70 2.57 -12.56
N GLU A 29 2.73 3.73 -11.91
CA GLU A 29 2.45 5.02 -12.57
C GLU A 29 3.48 5.36 -13.65
N GLY A 30 4.76 5.12 -13.38
CA GLY A 30 5.82 5.28 -14.38
C GLY A 30 5.67 4.31 -15.55
N PHE A 31 5.34 3.05 -15.25
CA PHE A 31 5.13 1.99 -16.24
C PHE A 31 3.92 2.29 -17.14
N LYS A 32 2.82 2.78 -16.57
CA LYS A 32 1.59 3.19 -17.27
C LYS A 32 1.86 4.14 -18.44
N ARG A 33 2.87 5.01 -18.34
CA ARG A 33 3.23 5.97 -19.40
C ARG A 33 3.74 5.31 -20.69
N LYS A 34 4.24 4.08 -20.61
CA LYS A 34 4.82 3.33 -21.75
C LYS A 34 3.82 2.39 -22.44
N LEU A 35 2.60 2.32 -21.94
CA LEU A 35 1.60 1.34 -22.35
C LEU A 35 0.54 1.93 -23.28
N ASN A 36 -0.18 1.07 -23.99
CA ASN A 36 -1.36 1.49 -24.77
C ASN A 36 -2.58 1.72 -23.86
N GLU A 37 -3.64 2.35 -24.39
CA GLU A 37 -4.83 2.71 -23.59
C GLU A 37 -5.51 1.52 -22.89
N LYS A 38 -5.55 0.35 -23.53
CA LYS A 38 -6.15 -0.86 -22.93
C LYS A 38 -5.33 -1.36 -21.74
N GLU A 39 -4.02 -1.33 -21.85
CA GLU A 39 -3.09 -1.71 -20.79
C GLU A 39 -3.04 -0.66 -19.67
N LYS A 40 -3.11 0.63 -20.00
CA LYS A 40 -3.22 1.72 -19.02
C LYS A 40 -4.42 1.55 -18.11
N GLN A 41 -5.56 1.10 -18.65
CA GLN A 41 -6.74 0.82 -17.85
C GLN A 41 -6.48 -0.32 -16.86
N LYS A 42 -5.89 -1.43 -17.32
CA LYS A 42 -5.52 -2.56 -16.42
C LYS A 42 -4.59 -2.13 -15.28
N ILE A 43 -3.60 -1.29 -15.58
CA ILE A 43 -2.70 -0.76 -14.54
C ILE A 43 -3.43 0.19 -13.59
N ALA A 44 -4.35 1.02 -14.08
CA ALA A 44 -5.18 1.88 -13.23
C ALA A 44 -6.07 1.06 -12.29
N ASP A 45 -6.66 -0.02 -12.79
CA ASP A 45 -7.48 -0.93 -11.98
C ASP A 45 -6.63 -1.63 -10.90
N ALA A 46 -5.41 -2.07 -11.25
CA ALA A 46 -4.47 -2.65 -10.28
C ALA A 46 -4.06 -1.65 -9.19
N ILE A 47 -3.74 -0.41 -9.55
CA ILE A 47 -3.45 0.68 -8.60
C ILE A 47 -4.64 0.87 -7.64
N ASN A 48 -5.87 0.92 -8.18
CA ASN A 48 -7.08 1.09 -7.36
C ASN A 48 -7.29 -0.08 -6.39
N ILE A 49 -7.02 -1.33 -6.80
CA ILE A 49 -7.10 -2.50 -5.91
C ILE A 49 -6.12 -2.35 -4.74
N ILE A 50 -4.87 -1.99 -5.03
CA ILE A 50 -3.82 -1.82 -4.02
C ILE A 50 -4.22 -0.70 -3.04
N VAL A 51 -4.58 0.48 -3.56
CA VAL A 51 -4.97 1.64 -2.72
C VAL A 51 -6.19 1.29 -1.85
N ASN A 52 -7.20 0.61 -2.41
CA ASN A 52 -8.38 0.22 -1.66
C ASN A 52 -8.10 -0.79 -0.54
N HIS A 53 -7.16 -1.72 -0.76
CA HIS A 53 -6.76 -2.69 0.26
C HIS A 53 -6.17 -1.99 1.48
N TYR A 54 -5.16 -1.14 1.26
CA TYR A 54 -4.48 -0.39 2.33
C TYR A 54 -5.31 0.77 2.90
N SER A 55 -6.30 1.28 2.16
CA SER A 55 -7.24 2.29 2.68
C SER A 55 -8.35 1.70 3.53
N LYS A 56 -8.71 0.42 3.32
CA LYS A 56 -9.71 -0.28 4.14
C LYS A 56 -9.17 -0.66 5.52
N GLU A 57 -7.88 -0.97 5.63
CA GLU A 57 -7.23 -1.21 6.94
C GLU A 57 -7.44 -0.03 7.90
N LYS A 58 -7.46 1.22 7.40
CA LYS A 58 -7.76 2.40 8.23
C LYS A 58 -9.18 2.49 8.79
N LYS A 59 -10.16 1.76 8.24
CA LYS A 59 -11.56 1.83 8.70
C LYS A 59 -11.90 0.83 9.79
N ASP A 60 -11.15 -0.26 9.92
CA ASP A 60 -11.42 -1.29 10.92
C ASP A 60 -10.69 -1.05 12.25
N GLU A 61 -9.66 -0.20 12.29
CA GLU A 61 -8.98 0.19 13.54
C GLU A 61 -9.77 1.21 14.40
N ASN A 62 -10.84 1.83 13.88
CA ASN A 62 -11.58 2.90 14.55
C ASN A 62 -12.93 2.46 15.15
N LYS A 63 -13.11 1.15 15.37
CA LYS A 63 -14.35 0.54 15.88
C LYS A 63 -14.20 -0.30 17.16
N THR A 64 -13.10 -0.14 17.89
CA THR A 64 -12.92 -0.75 19.23
C THR A 64 -13.03 0.34 20.29
#